data_AF-A0A7C6EGR6-F1
#
_entry.id   AF-A0A7C6EGR6-F1
#
_cell.length_a   1.000
_cell.length_b   1.000
_cell.length_c   1.000
_cell.angle_alpha   90.00
_cell.angle_beta   90.00
_cell.angle_gamma   90.00
#
_symmetry.space_group_name_H-M   'P 1'
#
loop_
_entity.id
_entity.type
_entity.pdbx_description
1 polymer ?
#
loop_
_entity_poly.entity_id
_entity_poly.type
_entity_poly.pdbx_seq_one_letter_code
_entity_poly.pdbx_strand_id
1 'polypeptide(L)'
;MSDFNSAIEEALQFAEKDKNTLVIVTSDHDTGSAGISGYDKEKNQLILNWATKHHTANFVGIFSYGPSSNLFNGFLNNYEIGRKIIHITFHKK
;
A
#
# COMPACT_ATOMS: atom_id res chain seq x y z
N MET A 1 -7.23 5.74 8.90
CA MET A 1 -5.77 5.56 8.75
C MET A 1 -5.12 4.96 9.98
N SER A 2 -5.42 5.40 11.22
CA SER A 2 -4.83 4.80 12.44
C SER A 2 -5.03 3.28 12.52
N ASP A 3 -6.26 2.81 12.37
CA ASP A 3 -6.57 1.37 12.49
C ASP A 3 -5.85 0.54 11.42
N PHE A 4 -5.74 1.07 10.19
CA PHE A 4 -5.02 0.41 9.12
C PHE A 4 -3.52 0.35 9.40
N ASN A 5 -2.94 1.42 9.94
CA ASN A 5 -1.53 1.44 10.36
C ASN A 5 -1.27 0.41 11.46
N SER A 6 -2.16 0.31 12.46
CA SER A 6 -2.05 -0.71 13.52
C SER A 6 -2.15 -2.13 12.95
N ALA A 7 -3.05 -2.38 11.99
CA ALA A 7 -3.14 -3.68 11.33
C ALA A 7 -1.87 -4.04 10.54
N ILE A 8 -1.26 -3.07 9.86
CA ILE A 8 0.03 -3.26 9.19
C ILE A 8 1.13 -3.57 10.21
N GLU A 9 1.17 -2.83 11.33
CA GLU A 9 2.16 -3.04 12.39
C GLU A 9 2.09 -4.47 12.94
N GLU A 10 0.90 -4.96 13.27
CA GLU A 10 0.69 -6.34 13.74
C GLU A 10 1.16 -7.38 12.71
N ALA A 11 0.84 -7.17 11.41
CA ALA A 11 1.28 -8.06 10.34
C ALA A 11 2.81 -8.08 10.18
N LEU A 12 3.46 -6.92 10.31
CA LEU A 12 4.91 -6.80 10.26
C LEU A 12 5.58 -7.46 11.46
N GLN A 13 5.08 -7.25 12.68
CA GLN A 13 5.60 -7.89 13.89
C GLN A 13 5.51 -9.43 13.79
N PHE A 14 4.39 -9.94 13.26
CA PHE A 14 4.25 -11.37 13.00
C PHE A 14 5.28 -11.84 11.97
N ALA A 15 5.42 -11.16 10.84
CA ALA A 15 6.36 -11.55 9.79
C ALA A 15 7.83 -11.48 10.24
N GLU A 16 8.17 -10.51 11.08
CA GLU A 16 9.48 -10.39 11.70
C GLU A 16 9.80 -11.57 12.61
N LYS A 17 8.82 -12.11 13.33
CA LYS A 17 9.00 -13.28 14.20
C LYS A 17 9.04 -14.58 13.41
N ASP A 18 8.15 -14.75 12.43
CA ASP A 18 7.99 -15.97 11.66
C ASP A 18 9.12 -16.18 10.63
N LYS A 19 9.67 -15.11 10.07
CA LYS A 19 10.71 -15.10 9.02
C LYS A 19 10.37 -15.81 7.71
N ASN A 20 9.23 -16.50 7.63
CA ASN A 20 8.72 -17.15 6.41
C ASN A 20 7.37 -16.56 5.96
N THR A 21 7.09 -15.33 6.36
CA THR A 21 5.86 -14.62 6.02
C THR A 21 6.16 -13.44 5.11
N LEU A 22 5.41 -13.32 4.03
CA LEU A 22 5.41 -12.17 3.13
C LEU A 22 4.20 -11.28 3.46
N VAL A 23 4.46 -10.00 3.70
CA VAL A 23 3.44 -8.97 3.86
C VAL A 23 3.44 -8.10 2.60
N ILE A 24 2.26 -7.86 2.03
CA ILE A 24 2.05 -6.94 0.89
C ILE A 24 0.93 -5.98 1.29
N VAL A 25 1.18 -4.67 1.13
CA VAL A 25 0.22 -3.60 1.38
C VAL A 25 0.03 -2.81 0.08
N THR A 26 -1.21 -2.64 -0.35
CA THR A 26 -1.56 -1.81 -1.51
C THR A 26 -3.00 -1.31 -1.38
N SER A 27 -3.44 -0.51 -2.35
CA SER A 27 -4.82 -0.04 -2.48
C SER A 27 -5.47 -0.65 -3.72
N ASP A 28 -6.79 -0.74 -3.74
CA ASP A 28 -7.54 -1.11 -4.93
C ASP A 28 -7.60 0.04 -5.95
N HIS A 29 -7.76 1.27 -5.47
CA HIS A 29 -7.70 2.50 -6.26
C HIS A 29 -7.40 3.74 -5.41
N ASP A 30 -7.14 4.88 -6.07
CA ASP A 30 -7.18 6.20 -5.46
C ASP A 30 -8.63 6.71 -5.37
N THR A 31 -8.92 7.53 -4.37
CA THR A 31 -10.24 8.14 -4.20
C THR A 31 -10.09 9.64 -3.98
N GLY A 32 -10.79 10.41 -4.81
CA GLY A 32 -10.91 11.86 -4.69
C GLY A 32 -9.65 12.68 -5.00
N SER A 33 -8.52 12.04 -5.31
CA SER A 33 -7.24 12.69 -5.60
C SER A 33 -6.87 13.72 -4.54
N ALA A 34 -6.88 13.27 -3.28
CA ALA A 34 -6.52 14.09 -2.13
C ALA A 34 -5.10 14.63 -2.27
N GLY A 35 -4.94 15.94 -2.09
CA GLY A 35 -3.65 16.60 -2.17
C GLY A 35 -3.49 17.69 -1.12
N ILE A 36 -2.26 17.90 -0.68
CA ILE A 36 -1.88 19.05 0.13
C ILE A 36 -1.53 20.18 -0.83
N SER A 37 -2.31 21.27 -0.82
CA SER A 37 -2.07 22.42 -1.70
C SER A 37 -1.29 23.54 -1.03
N GLY A 38 -1.06 23.45 0.28
CA GLY A 38 -0.34 24.47 1.02
C GLY A 38 -0.46 24.31 2.52
N TYR A 39 -0.04 25.36 3.22
CA TYR A 39 -0.04 25.45 4.68
C TYR A 39 -0.60 26.80 5.11
N ASP A 40 -1.67 26.78 5.89
CA ASP A 40 -2.24 27.95 6.54
C ASP A 40 -1.45 28.23 7.82
N LYS A 41 -0.64 29.30 7.79
CA LYS A 41 0.22 29.70 8.91
C LYS A 41 -0.57 30.24 10.10
N GLU A 42 -1.71 30.89 9.87
CA GLU A 42 -2.52 31.48 10.93
C GLU A 42 -3.25 30.39 11.72
N LYS A 43 -3.74 29.36 11.01
CA LYS A 43 -4.41 28.21 11.62
C LYS A 43 -3.47 27.09 12.02
N ASN A 44 -2.20 27.18 11.65
CA ASN A 44 -1.19 26.14 11.88
C ASN A 44 -1.63 24.77 11.32
N GLN A 45 -2.16 24.75 10.10
CA GLN A 45 -2.81 23.59 9.48
C GLN A 45 -2.44 23.41 8.01
N LEU A 46 -2.39 22.16 7.56
CA LEU A 46 -2.27 21.84 6.14
C LEU A 46 -3.59 22.14 5.41
N ILE A 47 -3.49 22.68 4.21
CA ILE A 47 -4.64 22.88 3.33
C ILE A 47 -4.79 21.63 2.46
N LEU A 48 -5.90 20.91 2.67
CA LEU A 48 -6.24 19.69 1.93
C LEU A 48 -7.29 20.01 0.87
N ASN A 49 -7.03 19.58 -0.36
CA ASN A 49 -7.96 19.69 -1.48
C ASN A 49 -8.25 18.32 -2.08
N TRP A 50 -9.43 18.23 -2.69
CA TRP A 50 -9.92 17.04 -3.37
C TRP A 50 -10.39 17.46 -4.76
N ALA A 51 -9.92 16.76 -5.80
CA ALA A 51 -10.31 17.07 -7.17
C ALA A 51 -11.70 16.51 -7.51
N THR A 52 -12.13 15.45 -6.82
CA THR A 52 -13.41 14.77 -7.08
C THR A 52 -13.92 14.07 -5.81
N LYS A 53 -15.19 13.62 -5.85
CA LYS A 53 -15.80 12.77 -4.81
C LYS A 53 -15.81 11.28 -5.21
N HIS A 54 -15.23 10.94 -6.35
CA HIS A 54 -15.23 9.59 -6.93
C HIS A 54 -13.83 8.98 -6.97
N HIS A 55 -13.72 7.77 -7.50
CA HIS A 55 -12.44 7.12 -7.74
C HIS A 55 -11.64 7.86 -8.81
N THR A 56 -10.32 7.73 -8.76
CA THR A 56 -9.44 8.24 -9.81
C THR A 56 -8.48 7.15 -10.29
N ALA A 57 -7.84 7.40 -11.43
CA ALA A 57 -6.89 6.48 -12.05
C ALA A 57 -5.43 6.77 -11.66
N ASN A 58 -5.19 7.48 -10.55
CA ASN A 58 -3.84 7.71 -10.05
C ASN A 58 -3.17 6.37 -9.68
N PHE A 59 -1.84 6.34 -9.82
CA PHE A 59 -1.05 5.21 -9.32
C PHE A 59 -1.23 5.06 -7.80
N VAL A 60 -1.37 3.82 -7.35
CA VAL A 60 -1.37 3.45 -5.93
C VAL A 60 -0.06 2.77 -5.57
N GLY A 61 0.38 2.95 -4.33
CA GLY A 61 1.61 2.32 -3.83
C GLY A 61 1.44 0.82 -3.61
N ILE A 62 2.52 0.07 -3.84
CA ILE A 62 2.67 -1.32 -3.38
C ILE A 62 3.88 -1.34 -2.46
N PHE A 63 3.69 -1.80 -1.23
CA PHE A 63 4.76 -2.00 -0.24
C PHE A 63 4.83 -3.49 0.09
N SER A 64 6.04 -4.02 0.27
CA SER A 64 6.20 -5.43 0.62
C SER A 64 7.38 -5.67 1.55
N TYR A 65 7.25 -6.67 2.42
CA TYR A 65 8.25 -7.06 3.41
C TYR A 65 8.27 -8.59 3.58
N GLY A 66 9.46 -9.17 3.77
CA GLY A 66 9.65 -10.62 3.97
C GLY A 66 10.15 -11.35 2.72
N PRO A 67 10.12 -12.70 2.72
CA PRO A 67 10.63 -13.49 1.61
C PRO A 67 9.93 -13.18 0.28
N SER A 68 10.72 -13.07 -0.79
CA SER A 68 10.21 -12.78 -2.16
C SER A 68 9.58 -11.39 -2.34
N SER A 69 9.74 -10.46 -1.39
CA SER A 69 9.27 -9.07 -1.50
C SER A 69 9.80 -8.35 -2.73
N ASN A 70 11.03 -8.65 -3.15
CA ASN A 70 11.67 -8.10 -4.35
C ASN A 70 10.88 -8.35 -5.65
N LEU A 71 9.97 -9.33 -5.67
CA LEU A 71 9.09 -9.58 -6.81
C LEU A 71 8.00 -8.50 -6.99
N PHE A 72 7.75 -7.68 -5.97
CA PHE A 72 6.70 -6.65 -5.96
C PHE A 72 7.24 -5.23 -6.18
N ASN A 73 8.50 -5.09 -6.60
CA ASN A 73 9.12 -3.82 -6.92
C ASN A 73 8.76 -3.35 -8.34
N GLY A 74 8.72 -2.03 -8.54
CA GLY A 74 8.48 -1.40 -9.84
C GLY A 74 7.00 -1.19 -10.15
N PHE A 75 6.70 -0.95 -11.43
CA PHE A 75 5.33 -0.78 -11.91
C PHE A 75 4.69 -2.14 -12.22
N LEU A 76 3.55 -2.39 -11.61
CA LEU A 76 2.81 -3.65 -11.75
C LEU A 76 1.34 -3.36 -12.03
N ASN A 77 0.75 -4.17 -12.90
CA ASN A 77 -0.70 -4.25 -12.98
C ASN A 77 -1.24 -5.04 -11.78
N ASN A 78 -2.44 -4.70 -11.33
CA ASN A 78 -3.07 -5.35 -10.17
C ASN A 78 -3.20 -6.87 -10.31
N TYR A 79 -3.50 -7.37 -11.52
CA TYR A 79 -3.60 -8.82 -11.78
C TYR A 79 -2.28 -9.56 -11.58
N GLU A 80 -1.13 -8.88 -11.72
CA GLU A 80 0.19 -9.47 -11.54
C GLU A 80 0.46 -9.77 -10.06
N ILE A 81 -0.08 -8.96 -9.14
CA ILE A 81 0.08 -9.15 -7.70
C ILE A 81 -0.48 -10.51 -7.29
N GLY A 82 -1.73 -10.80 -7.65
CA GLY A 82 -2.38 -12.08 -7.34
C GLY A 82 -1.67 -13.27 -7.99
N ARG A 83 -1.23 -13.14 -9.25
CA ARG A 83 -0.48 -14.21 -9.94
C ARG A 83 0.86 -14.49 -9.27
N LYS A 84 1.58 -13.46 -8.85
CA LYS A 84 2.85 -13.60 -8.12
C LYS A 84 2.63 -14.29 -6.77
N ILE A 85 1.59 -13.92 -6.02
CA ILE A 85 1.22 -14.56 -4.75
C ILE A 85 0.94 -16.07 -4.97
N ILE A 86 0.09 -16.42 -5.94
CA ILE A 86 -0.21 -17.83 -6.24
C ILE A 86 1.07 -18.59 -6.60
N HIS A 87 1.93 -18.00 -7.44
CA HIS A 87 3.18 -18.61 -7.85
C HIS A 87 4.11 -18.91 -6.66
N ILE A 88 4.33 -17.96 -5.76
CA ILE A 88 5.25 -18.14 -4.62
C ILE A 88 4.68 -19.05 -3.53
N THR A 89 3.35 -19.13 -3.38
CA THR A 89 2.71 -19.97 -2.35
C THR A 89 2.59 -21.42 -2.80
N PHE A 90 2.25 -21.68 -4.07
CA PHE A 90 1.91 -23.03 -4.55
C PHE A 90 2.90 -23.63 -5.55
N HIS A 91 3.80 -22.82 -6.12
CA HIS A 91 4.68 -23.25 -7.21
C HIS A 91 6.15 -22.91 -6.99
N LYS A 92 6.58 -22.70 -5.74
CA LYS A 92 8.00 -22.72 -5.37
C LYS A 92 8.55 -24.12 -5.67
N LYS A 93 9.25 -24.26 -6.80
CA LYS A 93 10.17 -25.38 -7.06
C LYS A 93 11.42 -25.22 -6.21
#